data_AF-A0A969P9X9-F1
#
_entry.id   AF-A0A969P9X9-F1
#
_cell.length_a   1.000
_cell.length_b   1.000
_cell.length_c   1.000
_cell.angle_alpha   90.00
_cell.angle_beta   90.00
_cell.angle_gamma   90.00
#
_symmetry.space_group_name_H-M   'P 1'
#
loop_
_entity.id
_entity.type
_entity.pdbx_description
1 polymer ?
#
loop_
_entity_poly.entity_id
_entity_poly.type
_entity_poly.pdbx_seq_one_letter_code
_entity_poly.pdbx_strand_id
1 'polypeptide(L)'
;MNAICLRSLKLIPLTLLTFALTAPQRAFSTEPTQPSQRQSRAAVKPKPVVVINRKTAKKTTLLARDEVETIKTLQSAVTPSVASKVSPDGTMIVVQISDPTAKDPAFNLLNIQNGSLIEIDSEQFQGFKPDPYSYWRWRDAKTVVAIAEKQNGEDGQYALVSVNRTTGKVTVKPLKFLDALGSPVSLAPNTSRMLVELKPPEPRMTRTTRTTPVRTNPPNLEL
;
A
#
# COMPACT_ATOMS: atom_id res chain seq x y z
N MET A 1 -13.48 40.32 34.24
CA MET A 1 -12.63 39.92 35.39
C MET A 1 -13.56 39.45 36.49
N ASN A 2 -13.64 38.15 36.75
CA ASN A 2 -14.31 37.59 37.93
C ASN A 2 -13.43 36.46 38.45
N ALA A 3 -12.77 36.73 39.58
CA ALA A 3 -11.96 35.77 40.31
C ALA A 3 -12.88 34.98 41.26
N ILE A 4 -12.90 33.66 41.12
CA ILE A 4 -13.46 32.76 42.13
C ILE A 4 -12.27 32.03 42.75
N CYS A 5 -12.14 32.23 44.06
CA CYS A 5 -11.07 31.76 44.90
C CYS A 5 -11.57 30.60 45.77
N LEU A 6 -10.64 29.66 46.06
CA LEU A 6 -10.62 28.68 47.15
C LEU A 6 -11.69 27.58 47.18
N ARG A 7 -11.23 26.31 47.15
CA ARG A 7 -10.92 25.59 48.40
C ARG A 7 -10.11 24.32 48.15
N SER A 8 -9.07 24.20 48.98
CA SER A 8 -8.21 23.06 49.20
C SER A 8 -9.01 21.84 49.65
N LEU A 9 -8.85 20.69 48.98
CA LEU A 9 -9.21 19.38 49.53
C LEU A 9 -7.94 18.56 49.76
N LYS A 10 -7.84 18.09 51.01
CA LYS A 10 -6.70 17.43 51.63
C LYS A 10 -6.40 16.06 51.01
N LEU A 11 -5.11 15.74 50.98
CA LEU A 11 -4.57 14.39 50.79
C LEU A 11 -5.17 13.39 51.80
N ILE A 12 -5.42 12.18 51.32
CA ILE A 12 -5.55 10.96 52.13
C ILE A 12 -4.44 10.00 51.67
N PRO A 13 -3.48 9.61 52.52
CA PRO A 13 -2.58 8.48 52.26
C PRO A 13 -3.06 7.22 53.00
N LEU A 14 -2.38 6.09 52.70
CA LEU A 14 -2.58 4.70 53.18
C LEU A 14 -3.62 3.91 52.36
N THR A 15 -3.33 2.70 51.86
CA THR A 15 -2.57 1.63 52.51
C THR A 15 -2.02 0.65 51.47
N LEU A 16 -0.82 0.11 51.72
CA LEU A 16 -0.27 -1.07 51.04
C LEU A 16 -1.24 -2.25 51.14
N LEU A 17 -1.46 -2.96 50.03
CA LEU A 17 -1.97 -4.32 50.05
C LEU A 17 -1.03 -5.21 49.24
N THR A 18 -0.15 -5.90 49.96
CA THR A 18 0.74 -6.93 49.44
C THR A 18 -0.07 -8.20 49.26
N PHE A 19 -0.36 -8.60 48.01
CA PHE A 19 -0.79 -9.97 47.71
C PHE A 19 0.38 -10.73 47.09
N ALA A 20 0.97 -11.60 47.91
CA ALA A 20 1.76 -12.72 47.43
C ALA A 20 0.77 -13.79 46.92
N LEU A 21 0.76 -14.02 45.61
CA LEU A 21 0.25 -15.27 45.04
C LEU A 21 1.38 -15.97 44.28
N THR A 22 1.87 -17.02 44.93
CA THR A 22 2.65 -18.10 44.35
C THR A 22 1.81 -18.82 43.29
N ALA A 23 2.28 -18.81 42.05
CA ALA A 23 1.77 -19.68 40.98
C ALA A 23 2.92 -20.58 40.49
N PRO A 24 2.63 -21.85 40.13
CA PRO A 24 3.64 -22.89 39.95
C PRO A 24 4.45 -22.70 38.68
N GLN A 25 5.77 -22.91 38.80
CA GLN A 25 6.71 -23.05 37.69
C GLN A 25 6.29 -24.24 36.81
N ARG A 26 5.72 -23.97 35.64
CA ARG A 26 5.77 -24.91 34.52
C ARG A 26 7.11 -24.76 33.84
N ALA A 27 7.90 -25.83 33.85
CA ALA A 27 9.10 -25.96 33.06
C ALA A 27 8.74 -25.82 31.57
N PHE A 28 9.09 -24.67 30.98
CA PHE A 28 9.17 -24.53 29.54
C PHE A 28 10.51 -25.13 29.11
N SER A 29 10.40 -26.23 28.37
CA SER A 29 11.51 -26.84 27.64
C SER A 29 12.11 -25.79 26.71
N THR A 30 13.37 -25.41 26.94
CA THR A 30 14.14 -24.58 26.03
C THR A 30 14.62 -25.44 24.88
N GLU A 31 13.80 -25.56 23.84
CA GLU A 31 14.25 -25.99 22.53
C GLU A 31 14.97 -24.79 21.87
N PRO A 32 16.26 -24.89 21.50
CA PRO A 32 16.95 -23.80 20.86
C PRO A 32 16.37 -23.62 19.45
N THR A 33 15.53 -22.61 19.28
CA THR A 33 15.11 -22.13 17.96
C THR A 33 16.36 -21.70 17.22
N GLN A 34 16.74 -22.52 16.24
CA GLN A 34 17.81 -22.26 15.28
C GLN A 34 17.61 -20.85 14.69
N PRO A 35 18.60 -19.95 14.74
CA PRO A 35 18.48 -18.67 14.09
C PRO A 35 18.38 -18.93 12.58
N SER A 36 17.19 -18.64 12.04
CA SER A 36 16.93 -18.55 10.61
C SER A 36 18.04 -17.70 9.99
N GLN A 37 18.85 -18.33 9.13
CA GLN A 37 19.82 -17.65 8.29
C GLN A 37 19.05 -16.70 7.35
N ARG A 38 18.76 -15.48 7.82
CA ARG A 38 18.60 -14.34 6.92
C ARG A 38 19.92 -14.21 6.18
N GLN A 39 19.98 -14.76 4.99
CA GLN A 39 21.02 -14.43 4.02
C GLN A 39 21.01 -12.91 3.87
N SER A 40 21.95 -12.24 4.53
CA SER A 40 22.19 -10.82 4.29
C SER A 40 22.64 -10.73 2.84
N ARG A 41 21.74 -10.33 1.94
CA ARG A 41 22.15 -9.91 0.60
C ARG A 41 23.21 -8.84 0.80
N ALA A 42 24.44 -9.15 0.39
CA ALA A 42 25.55 -8.23 0.50
C ALA A 42 25.13 -6.88 -0.11
N ALA A 43 25.20 -5.81 0.69
CA ALA A 43 24.90 -4.47 0.22
C ALA A 43 25.74 -4.21 -1.03
N VAL A 44 25.07 -3.97 -2.16
CA VAL A 44 25.74 -3.70 -3.44
C VAL A 44 26.56 -2.42 -3.24
N LYS A 45 27.89 -2.55 -3.19
CA LYS A 45 28.77 -1.39 -3.06
C LYS A 45 28.65 -0.56 -4.34
N PRO A 46 28.23 0.71 -4.28
CA PRO A 46 28.13 1.55 -5.47
C PRO A 46 29.51 1.74 -6.09
N LYS A 47 29.59 1.67 -7.41
CA LYS A 47 30.84 1.87 -8.15
C LYS A 47 31.19 3.36 -8.12
N PRO A 48 32.42 3.76 -7.75
CA PRO A 48 32.79 5.17 -7.73
C PRO A 48 32.77 5.75 -9.14
N VAL A 49 32.15 6.94 -9.29
CA VAL A 49 32.15 7.71 -10.54
C VAL A 49 33.40 8.58 -10.58
N VAL A 50 34.18 8.47 -11.65
CA VAL A 50 35.48 9.13 -11.79
C VAL A 50 35.52 9.89 -13.10
N VAL A 51 36.00 11.13 -13.07
CA VAL A 51 36.35 11.84 -14.32
C VAL A 51 37.78 11.51 -14.68
N ILE A 52 37.95 11.08 -15.92
CA ILE A 52 39.26 10.82 -16.53
C ILE A 52 39.54 11.99 -17.45
N ASN A 53 40.57 12.77 -17.14
CA ASN A 53 41.09 13.73 -18.11
C ASN A 53 41.79 12.95 -19.23
N ARG A 54 41.22 12.99 -20.44
CA ARG A 54 41.69 12.19 -21.59
C ARG A 54 43.12 12.55 -22.04
N LYS A 55 43.60 13.77 -21.78
CA LYS A 55 44.94 14.22 -22.17
C LYS A 55 46.02 13.87 -21.16
N THR A 56 45.66 13.79 -19.87
CA THR A 56 46.64 13.55 -18.78
C THR A 56 46.48 12.19 -18.11
N ALA A 57 45.48 11.40 -18.52
CA ALA A 57 45.07 10.13 -17.91
C ALA A 57 44.83 10.19 -16.39
N LYS A 58 44.76 11.41 -15.82
CA LYS A 58 44.60 11.62 -14.39
C LYS A 58 43.15 11.34 -14.01
N LYS A 59 43.00 10.42 -13.06
CA LYS A 59 41.74 10.11 -12.40
C LYS A 59 41.54 11.10 -11.27
N THR A 60 40.42 11.81 -11.29
CA THR A 60 40.02 12.66 -10.17
C THR A 60 38.66 12.20 -9.69
N THR A 61 38.58 11.85 -8.41
CA THR A 61 37.29 11.59 -7.75
C THR A 61 36.51 12.88 -7.78
N LEU A 62 35.34 12.85 -8.42
CA LEU A 62 34.50 14.03 -8.62
C LEU A 62 33.94 14.60 -7.32
N LEU A 63 33.71 13.72 -6.35
CA LEU A 63 33.03 14.02 -5.10
C LEU A 63 33.98 13.80 -3.93
N ALA A 64 33.89 14.68 -2.95
CA ALA A 64 34.56 14.48 -1.67
C ALA A 64 33.95 13.28 -0.92
N ARG A 65 34.67 12.71 0.05
CA ARG A 65 34.24 11.47 0.74
C ARG A 65 32.95 11.65 1.53
N ASP A 66 32.81 12.79 2.18
CA ASP A 66 31.61 13.25 2.88
C ASP A 66 30.40 13.44 1.95
N GLU A 67 30.62 13.94 0.73
CA GLU A 67 29.57 14.02 -0.29
C GLU A 67 29.08 12.64 -0.73
N VAL A 68 30.01 11.68 -0.93
CA VAL A 68 29.66 10.30 -1.27
C VAL A 68 28.85 9.64 -0.15
N GLU A 69 29.22 9.87 1.10
CA GLU A 69 28.51 9.34 2.27
C GLU A 69 27.12 9.97 2.44
N THR A 70 27.01 11.27 2.19
CA THR A 70 25.72 11.99 2.16
C THR A 70 24.81 11.42 1.08
N ILE A 71 25.30 11.25 -0.15
CA ILE A 71 24.53 10.67 -1.26
C ILE A 71 24.10 9.24 -0.92
N LYS A 72 24.99 8.42 -0.34
CA LYS A 72 24.67 7.06 0.10
C LYS A 72 23.51 7.07 1.10
N THR A 73 23.56 7.97 2.07
CA THR A 73 22.53 8.11 3.10
C THR A 73 21.19 8.49 2.48
N LEU A 74 21.17 9.48 1.58
CA LEU A 74 19.97 9.93 0.88
C LEU A 74 19.39 8.84 -0.05
N GLN A 75 20.24 8.05 -0.71
CA GLN A 75 19.80 6.95 -1.58
C GLN A 75 19.26 5.74 -0.80
N SER A 76 19.70 5.57 0.46
CA SER A 76 19.15 4.56 1.38
C SER A 76 18.01 5.07 2.25
N ALA A 77 17.63 6.34 2.10
CA ALA A 77 16.62 6.93 2.96
C ALA A 77 15.25 6.30 2.69
N VAL A 78 14.59 5.90 3.77
CA VAL A 78 13.20 5.47 3.74
C VAL A 78 12.33 6.72 3.65
N THR A 79 11.54 6.84 2.59
CA THR A 79 10.67 8.00 2.37
C THR A 79 9.24 7.67 2.79
N PRO A 80 8.72 8.24 3.90
CA PRO A 80 7.33 8.12 4.24
C PRO A 80 6.50 9.03 3.31
N SER A 81 5.32 8.55 2.94
CA SER A 81 4.30 9.33 2.25
C SER A 81 2.95 9.09 2.90
N VAL A 82 2.08 10.11 2.88
CA VAL A 82 0.75 10.02 3.46
C VAL A 82 -0.20 9.47 2.39
N ALA A 83 -0.80 8.31 2.66
CA ALA A 83 -1.65 7.61 1.71
C ALA A 83 -3.16 7.86 1.94
N SER A 84 -3.54 8.39 3.11
CA SER A 84 -4.93 8.75 3.43
C SER A 84 -5.07 10.14 4.07
N LYS A 85 -6.30 10.66 4.06
CA LYS A 85 -6.67 11.78 4.95
C LYS A 85 -6.71 11.32 6.41
N VAL A 86 -6.78 12.27 7.35
CA VAL A 86 -7.02 11.94 8.77
C VAL A 86 -8.35 11.20 8.94
N SER A 87 -8.39 10.25 9.86
CA SER A 87 -9.59 9.51 10.25
C SER A 87 -10.70 10.46 10.73
N PRO A 88 -11.97 10.07 10.64
CA PRO A 88 -13.09 10.91 11.07
C PRO A 88 -13.02 11.38 12.53
N ASP A 89 -12.39 10.61 13.41
CA ASP A 89 -12.16 10.96 14.82
C ASP A 89 -10.85 11.72 15.07
N GLY A 90 -10.09 12.04 14.01
CA GLY A 90 -8.94 12.93 14.09
C GLY A 90 -7.65 12.30 14.62
N THR A 91 -7.57 10.96 14.70
CA THR A 91 -6.47 10.29 15.42
C THR A 91 -5.51 9.52 14.53
N MET A 92 -5.91 9.09 13.33
CA MET A 92 -5.15 8.13 12.53
C MET A 92 -4.98 8.57 11.08
N ILE A 93 -3.86 8.22 10.48
CA ILE A 93 -3.64 8.29 9.02
C ILE A 93 -3.04 6.97 8.53
N VAL A 94 -3.19 6.68 7.23
CA VAL A 94 -2.42 5.63 6.57
C VAL A 94 -1.17 6.27 6.01
N VAL A 95 -0.02 5.71 6.36
CA VAL A 95 1.27 6.08 5.79
C VAL A 95 1.81 4.92 4.98
N GLN A 96 2.44 5.27 3.87
CA GLN A 96 3.21 4.35 3.07
C GLN A 96 4.68 4.62 3.36
N ILE A 97 5.40 3.55 3.70
CA ILE A 97 6.83 3.56 3.96
C ILE A 97 7.47 2.80 2.81
N SER A 98 8.16 3.54 1.93
CA SER A 98 8.88 2.96 0.80
C SER A 98 10.34 2.78 1.19
N ASP A 99 10.75 1.53 1.33
CA ASP A 99 12.15 1.14 1.49
C ASP A 99 12.71 0.81 0.10
N PRO A 100 13.81 1.47 -0.36
CA PRO A 100 14.41 1.22 -1.66
C PRO A 100 14.91 -0.22 -1.86
N THR A 101 15.02 -1.00 -0.79
CA THR A 101 15.41 -2.42 -0.82
C THR A 101 14.22 -3.37 -0.76
N ALA A 102 13.03 -2.89 -0.37
CA ALA A 102 11.82 -3.70 -0.31
C ALA A 102 11.20 -3.84 -1.71
N LYS A 103 10.64 -5.03 -1.97
CA LYS A 103 9.93 -5.32 -3.23
C LYS A 103 8.61 -4.55 -3.33
N ASP A 104 7.96 -4.35 -2.19
CA ASP A 104 6.64 -3.74 -2.09
C ASP A 104 6.65 -2.67 -0.98
N PRO A 105 5.89 -1.57 -1.16
CA PRO A 105 5.75 -0.56 -0.14
C PRO A 105 4.99 -1.12 1.08
N ALA A 106 5.44 -0.76 2.28
CA ALA A 106 4.77 -1.14 3.51
C ALA A 106 3.72 -0.08 3.88
N PHE A 107 2.47 -0.51 4.11
CA PHE A 107 1.42 0.37 4.60
C PHE A 107 1.28 0.23 6.12
N ASN A 108 1.13 1.35 6.80
CA ASN A 108 0.98 1.40 8.25
C ASN A 108 -0.11 2.39 8.65
N LEU A 109 -0.77 2.13 9.76
CA LEU A 109 -1.66 3.08 10.42
C LEU A 109 -0.85 3.84 11.47
N LEU A 110 -0.70 5.14 11.29
CA LEU A 110 -0.03 6.03 12.22
C LEU A 110 -1.05 6.77 13.07
N ASN A 111 -0.95 6.62 14.38
CA ASN A 111 -1.64 7.49 15.32
C ASN A 111 -0.90 8.83 15.42
N ILE A 112 -1.56 9.91 14.99
CA ILE A 112 -0.93 11.24 14.92
C ILE A 112 -0.85 11.95 16.27
N GLN A 113 -1.53 11.44 17.30
CA GLN A 113 -1.52 12.03 18.64
C GLN A 113 -0.34 11.53 19.48
N ASN A 114 0.02 10.25 19.36
CA ASN A 114 1.05 9.62 20.18
C ASN A 114 2.21 9.01 19.37
N GLY A 115 2.14 9.04 18.04
CA GLY A 115 3.17 8.49 17.15
C GLY A 115 3.18 6.97 17.03
N SER A 116 2.25 6.24 17.65
CA SER A 116 2.24 4.77 17.57
C SER A 116 1.86 4.27 16.18
N LEU A 117 2.54 3.23 15.70
CA LEU A 117 2.28 2.58 14.43
C LEU A 117 1.59 1.23 14.62
N ILE A 118 0.64 0.92 13.74
CA ILE A 118 0.07 -0.41 13.57
C ILE A 118 0.40 -0.85 12.14
N GLU A 119 1.20 -1.91 12.03
CA GLU A 119 1.60 -2.46 10.74
C GLU A 119 0.41 -3.13 10.04
N ILE A 120 0.28 -2.89 8.75
CA ILE A 120 -0.67 -3.61 7.89
C ILE A 120 0.11 -4.68 7.16
N ASP A 121 -0.05 -5.92 7.61
CA ASP A 121 0.61 -7.07 7.02
C ASP A 121 0.19 -7.26 5.56
N SER A 122 1.17 -7.10 4.67
CA SER A 122 0.97 -7.15 3.23
C SER A 122 0.53 -8.54 2.71
N GLU A 123 0.84 -9.60 3.45
CA GLU A 123 0.47 -10.97 3.05
C GLU A 123 -1.06 -11.14 3.09
N GLN A 124 -1.75 -10.38 3.95
CA GLN A 124 -3.20 -10.42 4.08
C GLN A 124 -3.93 -9.79 2.87
N PHE A 125 -3.23 -9.10 1.97
CA PHE A 125 -3.85 -8.59 0.73
C PHE A 125 -4.08 -9.66 -0.33
N GLN A 126 -3.65 -10.91 -0.11
CA GLN A 126 -3.96 -12.06 -0.99
C GLN A 126 -3.55 -11.84 -2.46
N GLY A 127 -2.40 -11.19 -2.68
CA GLY A 127 -1.87 -10.89 -4.02
C GLY A 127 -2.49 -9.67 -4.70
N PHE A 128 -3.45 -9.00 -4.07
CA PHE A 128 -3.88 -7.66 -4.45
C PHE A 128 -2.91 -6.63 -3.87
N LYS A 129 -2.59 -5.58 -4.63
CA LYS A 129 -1.74 -4.49 -4.18
C LYS A 129 -2.55 -3.20 -4.25
N PRO A 130 -2.80 -2.54 -3.09
CA PRO A 130 -3.29 -1.17 -3.10
C PRO A 130 -2.31 -0.31 -3.88
N ASP A 131 -2.82 0.42 -4.88
CA ASP A 131 -1.97 1.34 -5.63
C ASP A 131 -1.51 2.45 -4.67
N PRO A 132 -0.21 2.76 -4.57
CA PRO A 132 0.32 3.81 -3.71
C PRO A 132 -0.31 5.19 -3.99
N TYR A 133 -0.81 5.42 -5.21
CA TYR A 133 -1.51 6.64 -5.60
C TYR A 133 -3.04 6.50 -5.50
N SER A 134 -3.56 5.28 -5.33
CA SER A 134 -4.97 5.09 -4.99
C SER A 134 -5.21 5.56 -3.57
N TYR A 135 -6.03 6.60 -3.43
CA TYR A 135 -6.29 7.20 -2.13
C TYR A 135 -6.96 6.19 -1.20
N TRP A 136 -6.28 5.82 -0.13
CA TRP A 136 -6.92 5.17 1.00
C TRP A 136 -8.00 6.10 1.57
N ARG A 137 -9.20 5.57 1.76
CA ARG A 137 -10.38 6.30 2.24
C ARG A 137 -10.88 5.73 3.54
N TRP A 138 -11.12 6.60 4.52
CA TRP A 138 -11.83 6.21 5.73
C TRP A 138 -13.31 6.04 5.42
N ARG A 139 -13.81 4.80 5.58
CA ARG A 139 -15.24 4.51 5.51
C ARG A 139 -15.96 5.02 6.76
N ASP A 140 -15.32 4.82 7.89
CA ASP A 140 -15.77 5.19 9.22
C ASP A 140 -14.55 5.38 10.14
N ALA A 141 -14.78 5.69 11.42
CA ALA A 141 -13.69 5.88 12.36
C ALA A 141 -12.83 4.62 12.55
N LYS A 142 -13.36 3.41 12.32
CA LYS A 142 -12.68 2.13 12.59
C LYS A 142 -12.07 1.48 11.35
N THR A 143 -12.49 1.89 10.16
CA THR A 143 -12.20 1.17 8.93
C THR A 143 -11.69 2.08 7.84
N VAL A 144 -10.52 1.76 7.31
CA VAL A 144 -9.99 2.36 6.08
C VAL A 144 -10.09 1.38 4.93
N VAL A 145 -10.29 1.88 3.72
CA VAL A 145 -10.40 1.06 2.51
C VAL A 145 -9.54 1.60 1.38
N ALA A 146 -9.16 0.72 0.48
CA ALA A 146 -8.52 1.07 -0.79
C ALA A 146 -9.03 0.14 -1.89
N ILE A 147 -8.90 0.58 -3.13
CA ILE A 147 -8.99 -0.32 -4.28
C ILE A 147 -7.59 -0.89 -4.50
N ALA A 148 -7.52 -2.19 -4.71
CA ALA A 148 -6.28 -2.88 -4.99
C ALA A 148 -6.40 -3.66 -6.29
N GLU A 149 -5.31 -3.73 -7.02
CA GLU A 149 -5.20 -4.46 -8.28
C GLU A 149 -4.36 -5.72 -8.09
N LYS A 150 -4.71 -6.80 -8.78
CA LYS A 150 -4.01 -8.06 -8.65
C LYS A 150 -2.68 -8.03 -9.42
N GLN A 151 -1.56 -8.19 -8.72
CA GLN A 151 -0.21 -8.00 -9.28
C GLN A 151 0.20 -9.05 -10.33
N ASN A 152 -0.39 -10.24 -10.30
CA ASN A 152 -0.08 -11.36 -11.21
C ASN A 152 -1.36 -11.92 -11.86
N GLY A 153 -2.42 -11.11 -11.93
CA GLY A 153 -3.70 -11.50 -12.54
C GLY A 153 -3.74 -11.16 -14.02
N GLU A 154 -4.86 -11.52 -14.67
CA GLU A 154 -5.27 -10.82 -15.88
C GLU A 154 -5.50 -9.34 -15.54
N ASP A 155 -5.06 -8.44 -16.42
CA ASP A 155 -5.27 -7.00 -16.28
C ASP A 155 -6.74 -6.69 -16.01
N GLY A 156 -7.00 -5.83 -15.02
CA GLY A 156 -8.36 -5.43 -14.67
C GLY A 156 -9.04 -6.23 -13.55
N GLN A 157 -8.30 -7.12 -12.85
CA GLN A 157 -8.82 -7.77 -11.64
C GLN A 157 -8.62 -6.88 -10.40
N TYR A 158 -9.71 -6.32 -9.90
CA TYR A 158 -9.72 -5.40 -8.75
C TYR A 158 -10.37 -6.01 -7.51
N ALA A 159 -9.95 -5.53 -6.33
CA ALA A 159 -10.60 -5.82 -5.06
C ALA A 159 -10.77 -4.56 -4.20
N LEU A 160 -11.81 -4.55 -3.39
CA LEU A 160 -11.93 -3.62 -2.27
C LEU A 160 -11.21 -4.24 -1.07
N VAL A 161 -10.15 -3.57 -0.66
CA VAL A 161 -9.39 -3.91 0.54
C VAL A 161 -9.91 -3.07 1.69
N SER A 162 -10.16 -3.70 2.84
CA SER A 162 -10.63 -3.05 4.06
C SER A 162 -9.70 -3.40 5.21
N VAL A 163 -9.27 -2.41 5.98
CA VAL A 163 -8.36 -2.59 7.12
C VAL A 163 -9.04 -2.09 8.38
N ASN A 164 -9.12 -2.96 9.39
CA ASN A 164 -9.58 -2.59 10.72
C ASN A 164 -8.45 -1.86 11.46
N ARG A 165 -8.69 -0.63 11.90
CA ARG A 165 -7.63 0.19 12.49
C ARG A 165 -7.07 -0.34 13.80
N THR A 166 -7.88 -1.07 14.56
CA THR A 166 -7.53 -1.50 15.91
C THR A 166 -6.68 -2.76 15.86
N THR A 167 -6.94 -3.64 14.89
CA THR A 167 -6.27 -4.94 14.79
C THR A 167 -5.28 -5.04 13.64
N GLY A 168 -5.28 -4.09 12.71
CA GLY A 168 -4.52 -4.19 11.45
C GLY A 168 -5.08 -5.25 10.48
N LYS A 169 -6.15 -5.96 10.85
CA LYS A 169 -6.69 -7.07 10.06
C LYS A 169 -7.23 -6.56 8.72
N VAL A 170 -6.79 -7.22 7.66
CA VAL A 170 -7.23 -6.95 6.28
C VAL A 170 -8.39 -7.87 5.90
N THR A 171 -9.36 -7.33 5.19
CA THR A 171 -10.41 -8.08 4.50
C THR A 171 -10.39 -7.69 3.03
N VAL A 172 -10.33 -8.68 2.15
CA VAL A 172 -10.27 -8.50 0.70
C VAL A 172 -11.59 -8.94 0.09
N LYS A 173 -12.24 -8.06 -0.69
CA LYS A 173 -13.46 -8.38 -1.42
C LYS A 173 -13.26 -8.15 -2.92
N PRO A 174 -13.15 -9.21 -3.74
CA PRO A 174 -13.03 -9.08 -5.19
C PRO A 174 -14.22 -8.30 -5.80
N LEU A 175 -13.92 -7.40 -6.74
CA LEU A 175 -14.88 -6.57 -7.45
C LEU A 175 -15.16 -7.12 -8.86
N LYS A 176 -15.64 -8.37 -8.93
CA LYS A 176 -15.83 -9.14 -10.18
C LYS A 176 -16.68 -8.44 -11.25
N PHE A 177 -17.53 -7.48 -10.87
CA PHE A 177 -18.32 -6.73 -11.84
C PHE A 177 -17.44 -5.82 -12.72
N LEU A 178 -16.25 -5.42 -12.23
CA LEU A 178 -15.32 -4.58 -12.98
C LEU A 178 -14.66 -5.30 -14.16
N ASP A 179 -14.50 -6.62 -14.09
CA ASP A 179 -13.90 -7.43 -15.15
C ASP A 179 -14.54 -7.15 -16.53
N ALA A 180 -15.87 -6.93 -16.55
CA ALA A 180 -16.63 -6.59 -17.75
C ALA A 180 -16.92 -5.09 -17.94
N LEU A 181 -16.90 -4.29 -16.85
CA LEU A 181 -17.28 -2.88 -16.89
C LEU A 181 -16.10 -1.96 -17.25
N GLY A 182 -14.92 -2.20 -16.67
CA GLY A 182 -13.73 -1.37 -16.85
C GLY A 182 -12.98 -1.11 -15.56
N SER A 183 -12.25 -0.01 -15.51
CA SER A 183 -11.26 0.26 -14.46
C SER A 183 -11.77 1.27 -13.43
N PRO A 184 -11.58 1.03 -12.13
CA PRO A 184 -12.01 1.96 -11.11
C PRO A 184 -11.09 3.18 -11.08
N VAL A 185 -11.69 4.37 -11.02
CA VAL A 185 -10.97 5.65 -11.01
C VAL A 185 -10.93 6.24 -9.61
N SER A 186 -12.04 6.11 -8.86
CA SER A 186 -12.15 6.74 -7.54
C SER A 186 -13.20 6.10 -6.65
N LEU A 187 -12.98 6.18 -5.34
CA LEU A 187 -13.97 5.84 -4.30
C LEU A 187 -14.58 7.12 -3.71
N ALA A 188 -15.90 7.12 -3.56
CA ALA A 188 -16.60 8.17 -2.83
C ALA A 188 -16.12 8.23 -1.37
N PRO A 189 -16.17 9.40 -0.70
CA PRO A 189 -15.69 9.56 0.68
C PRO A 189 -16.29 8.59 1.69
N ASN A 190 -17.58 8.27 1.55
CA ASN A 190 -18.29 7.30 2.39
C ASN A 190 -18.23 5.86 1.85
N THR A 191 -17.44 5.62 0.80
CA THR A 191 -17.24 4.31 0.15
C THR A 191 -18.49 3.66 -0.45
N SER A 192 -19.62 4.38 -0.49
CA SER A 192 -20.90 3.87 -1.00
C SER A 192 -20.96 3.78 -2.52
N ARG A 193 -20.09 4.52 -3.21
CA ARG A 193 -20.08 4.67 -4.66
C ARG A 193 -18.65 4.68 -5.17
N MET A 194 -18.49 4.28 -6.43
CA MET A 194 -17.22 4.22 -7.13
C MET A 194 -17.39 4.81 -8.52
N LEU A 195 -16.42 5.63 -8.94
CA LEU A 195 -16.29 6.08 -10.31
C LEU A 195 -15.51 5.02 -11.09
N VAL A 196 -16.04 4.62 -12.25
CA VAL A 196 -15.47 3.59 -13.11
C VAL A 196 -15.32 4.16 -14.51
N GLU A 197 -14.13 4.02 -15.09
CA GLU A 197 -13.88 4.23 -16.50
C GLU A 197 -14.33 3.00 -17.27
N LEU A 198 -15.28 3.19 -18.19
CA LEU A 198 -15.86 2.08 -18.94
C LEU A 198 -14.93 1.64 -20.07
N LYS A 199 -14.89 0.32 -20.33
CA LYS A 199 -14.21 -0.19 -21.53
C LYS A 199 -14.87 0.40 -22.79
N PRO A 200 -14.11 0.80 -23.81
CA PRO A 200 -14.67 1.20 -25.09
C PRO A 200 -15.54 0.06 -25.64
N PRO A 201 -16.68 0.36 -26.28
CA PRO A 201 -17.44 -0.67 -26.97
C PRO A 201 -16.55 -1.28 -28.05
N GLU A 202 -16.43 -2.60 -28.07
CA GLU A 202 -15.70 -3.27 -29.15
C GLU A 202 -16.30 -2.83 -30.49
N PRO A 203 -15.47 -2.47 -31.49
CA PRO A 203 -15.98 -2.09 -32.79
C PRO A 203 -16.77 -3.26 -33.34
N ARG A 204 -18.09 -3.07 -33.51
CA ARG A 204 -18.91 -4.04 -34.23
C ARG A 204 -18.31 -4.18 -35.62
N MET A 205 -17.71 -5.32 -35.92
CA MET A 205 -17.44 -5.68 -37.31
C MET A 205 -18.79 -5.73 -38.02
N THR A 206 -19.14 -4.67 -38.73
CA THR A 206 -20.21 -4.68 -39.71
C THR A 206 -19.85 -5.78 -40.69
N ARG A 207 -20.53 -6.92 -40.57
CA ARG A 207 -20.49 -7.98 -41.56
C ARG A 207 -20.97 -7.36 -42.87
N THR A 208 -20.04 -6.99 -43.75
CA THR A 208 -20.37 -6.60 -45.12
C THR A 208 -21.00 -7.83 -45.75
N THR A 209 -22.34 -7.86 -45.80
CA THR A 209 -23.07 -8.87 -46.54
C THR A 209 -22.62 -8.72 -47.98
N ARG A 210 -21.72 -9.60 -48.41
CA ARG A 210 -21.32 -9.73 -49.81
C ARG A 210 -22.56 -10.20 -50.55
N THR A 211 -23.32 -9.26 -51.10
CA THR A 211 -24.42 -9.54 -52.02
C THR A 211 -23.79 -10.18 -53.24
N THR A 212 -23.88 -11.50 -53.33
CA THR A 212 -23.53 -12.24 -54.54
C THR A 212 -24.43 -11.72 -55.66
N PRO A 213 -23.90 -11.20 -56.78
CA PRO A 213 -24.75 -10.85 -57.91
C PRO A 213 -25.39 -12.14 -58.44
N VAL A 214 -26.72 -12.16 -58.45
CA VAL A 214 -27.51 -13.21 -59.09
C VAL A 214 -27.21 -13.13 -60.58
N ARG A 215 -26.50 -14.13 -61.09
CA ARG A 215 -26.27 -14.31 -62.53
C ARG A 215 -27.56 -14.81 -63.15
N THR A 216 -28.38 -13.91 -63.68
CA THR A 216 -29.52 -14.28 -64.52
C THR A 216 -29.00 -14.72 -65.89
N ASN A 217 -29.17 -16.00 -66.23
CA ASN A 217 -28.96 -16.47 -67.60
C ASN A 217 -30.07 -15.90 -68.51
N PRO A 218 -29.76 -15.38 -69.70
CA PRO A 218 -30.78 -14.99 -70.66
C PRO A 218 -31.47 -16.24 -71.26
N PRO A 219 -32.76 -16.14 -71.64
CA PRO A 219 -33.49 -17.25 -72.26
C PRO A 219 -32.95 -17.54 -73.67
N ASN A 220 -32.78 -18.84 -73.97
CA ASN A 220 -32.50 -19.33 -75.31
C ASN A 220 -33.64 -18.95 -76.26
N LEU A 221 -33.32 -18.22 -77.32
CA LEU A 221 -34.15 -18.10 -78.51
C LEU A 221 -33.89 -19.34 -79.38
N GLU A 222 -34.90 -20.19 -79.51
CA GLU A 222 -34.94 -21.24 -80.52
C GLU A 222 -35.09 -20.62 -81.91
N LEU A 223 -34.33 -21.15 -82.87
CA LEU A 223 -34.60 -21.10 -84.31
C LEU A 223 -34.44 -22.53 -84.87
#